data_AF-A0A7J6LPX0-F1
#
_entry.id   AF-A0A7J6LPX0-F1
#
_cell.length_a   1.000
_cell.length_b   1.000
_cell.length_c   1.000
_cell.angle_alpha   90.00
_cell.angle_beta   90.00
_cell.angle_gamma   90.00
#
_symmetry.space_group_name_H-M   'P 1'
#
loop_
_entity.id
_entity.type
_entity.pdbx_description
1 polymer ?
#
loop_
_entity_poly.entity_id
_entity_poly.type
_entity_poly.pdbx_seq_one_letter_code
_entity_poly.pdbx_strand_id
1 'polypeptide(L)'
;MAESLPRLLVPSSIAGFALAHTLPEEGNGITTVYIFIITLIFCLFSSSPIRRLFSLPHRKRQLHKLKADMCSHVDRLNDEVRESSVIEEDWPSRPSSATGPLWAELTEDRTGEVHKCILECCEADAAEVKSERLKDSSAYAFKASGKMARSRLVLLMADVAAKVPPSLDKRKDGIINEGATVAKQALLAEVIECEHNASLLHDDVVDEAATRRGLESHCCRYGNQRAVWTGDFIISVMIGCLSKINDPKVTARVAGSMQNLVKGELLQVEHKKQLPADDDDARASISVKRDEDGSTTTTKCGSDSEFDESNSPRHAPKVSPNLPRSPSTAVQSDKFSDITLKSPAVLPHFRRYILKSFYKTASLFASAMESVAIIADLPPALISACYLFGVHFGLEFQIRDDMLDVEVDAVDSGLGKPKGSDLVNGQATAPFLFACDDDPSLLPLVERGFKGKTDPEEAFQALRGNERALQRARLLVRYHASKAIGCLLQLPNCDARQALIDLTSSYAARTS
;
A
#
# COMPACT_ATOMS: atom_id res chain seq x y z
N MET A 1 51.08 -23.38 -28.66
CA MET A 1 49.74 -23.12 -29.24
C MET A 1 48.82 -22.73 -28.09
N ALA A 2 48.71 -21.42 -27.85
CA ALA A 2 47.82 -20.83 -26.88
C ALA A 2 47.26 -19.55 -27.52
N GLU A 3 45.99 -19.60 -27.88
CA GLU A 3 45.11 -18.49 -28.27
C GLU A 3 43.70 -18.94 -27.86
N SER A 4 42.74 -18.13 -27.46
CA SER A 4 42.68 -16.78 -26.91
C SER A 4 41.22 -16.65 -26.42
N LEU A 5 41.01 -16.27 -25.16
CA LEU A 5 39.70 -15.86 -24.63
C LEU A 5 39.86 -14.40 -24.15
N PRO A 6 38.98 -13.47 -24.56
CA PRO A 6 39.15 -12.06 -24.25
C PRO A 6 38.88 -11.81 -22.77
N ARG A 7 39.91 -11.30 -22.07
CA ARG A 7 39.79 -10.74 -20.72
C ARG A 7 38.85 -9.54 -20.77
N LEU A 8 37.70 -9.64 -20.09
CA LEU A 8 36.87 -8.48 -19.78
C LEU A 8 37.68 -7.55 -18.86
N LEU A 9 38.20 -6.46 -19.41
CA LEU A 9 38.84 -5.38 -18.68
C LEU A 9 37.76 -4.59 -17.94
N VAL A 10 37.67 -4.80 -16.63
CA VAL A 10 36.94 -3.91 -15.72
C VAL A 10 37.75 -2.60 -15.62
N PRO A 11 37.16 -1.43 -15.91
CA PRO A 11 37.87 -0.15 -15.82
C PRO A 11 38.37 0.11 -14.39
N SER A 12 39.61 0.59 -14.27
CA SER A 12 40.32 0.88 -13.01
C SER A 12 39.62 1.87 -12.08
N SER A 13 38.61 2.60 -12.58
CA SER A 13 37.76 3.50 -11.78
C SER A 13 36.74 2.76 -10.90
N ILE A 14 36.47 1.47 -11.17
CA ILE A 14 35.50 0.65 -10.41
C ILE A 14 36.17 -0.02 -9.21
N ALA A 15 37.45 -0.37 -9.30
CA ALA A 15 38.21 -0.91 -8.17
C ALA A 15 38.38 0.10 -7.02
N GLY A 16 38.41 1.41 -7.34
CA GLY A 16 38.54 2.47 -6.33
C GLY A 16 37.29 2.71 -5.48
N PHE A 17 36.10 2.37 -5.99
CA PHE A 17 34.84 2.62 -5.25
C PHE A 17 34.57 1.55 -4.18
N ALA A 18 35.07 0.33 -4.38
CA ALA A 18 34.97 -0.76 -3.40
C ALA A 18 35.94 -0.59 -2.22
N LEU A 19 36.96 0.26 -2.33
CA LEU A 19 38.00 0.42 -1.30
C LEU A 19 37.81 1.65 -0.39
N ALA A 20 36.85 2.55 -0.68
CA ALA A 20 36.74 3.85 -0.02
C ALA A 20 35.70 3.94 1.12
N HIS A 21 34.98 2.87 1.43
CA HIS A 21 34.04 2.82 2.57
C HIS A 21 34.29 1.59 3.44
N THR A 22 35.44 1.57 4.12
CA THR A 22 35.58 0.87 5.40
C THR A 22 34.75 1.62 6.44
N LEU A 23 33.51 1.16 6.65
CA LEU A 23 32.71 1.50 7.82
C LEU A 23 33.14 0.59 9.00
N PRO A 24 32.98 1.05 10.25
CA PRO A 24 33.67 0.52 11.42
C PRO A 24 33.31 -0.94 11.74
N GLU A 25 34.27 -1.65 12.33
CA GLU A 25 34.32 -3.12 12.56
C GLU A 25 33.23 -3.72 13.47
N GLU A 26 32.14 -3.01 13.77
CA GLU A 26 31.05 -3.54 14.60
C GLU A 26 29.69 -3.36 13.91
N GLY A 27 29.29 -4.35 13.11
CA GLY A 27 27.96 -4.41 12.49
C GLY A 27 27.79 -5.57 11.52
N ASN A 28 26.84 -6.46 11.82
CA ASN A 28 26.45 -7.69 11.10
C ASN A 28 26.78 -7.72 9.59
N GLY A 29 27.58 -8.71 9.17
CA GLY A 29 27.95 -8.98 7.76
C GLY A 29 26.78 -9.26 6.80
N ILE A 30 25.55 -9.34 7.30
CA ILE A 30 24.31 -9.43 6.52
C ILE A 30 24.07 -8.12 5.74
N THR A 31 24.36 -6.96 6.33
CA THR A 31 24.14 -5.64 5.69
C THR A 31 25.04 -5.43 4.48
N THR A 32 26.28 -5.93 4.55
CA THR A 32 27.29 -5.81 3.47
C THR A 32 26.94 -6.67 2.26
N VAL A 33 26.33 -7.84 2.46
CA VAL A 33 25.90 -8.74 1.37
C VAL A 33 24.67 -8.18 0.63
N TYR A 34 23.72 -7.57 1.36
CA TYR A 34 22.55 -6.91 0.76
C TYR A 34 22.91 -5.74 -0.15
N ILE A 35 23.86 -4.89 0.30
CA ILE A 35 24.36 -3.78 -0.52
C ILE A 35 25.06 -4.32 -1.77
N PHE A 36 25.78 -5.43 -1.67
CA PHE A 36 26.47 -6.05 -2.80
C PHE A 36 25.50 -6.63 -3.85
N ILE A 37 24.44 -7.34 -3.42
CA ILE A 37 23.43 -7.91 -4.33
C ILE A 37 22.61 -6.81 -5.01
N ILE A 38 22.19 -5.78 -4.28
CA ILE A 38 21.49 -4.60 -4.84
C ILE A 38 22.39 -3.88 -5.87
N THR A 39 23.69 -3.78 -5.61
CA THR A 39 24.67 -3.16 -6.51
C THR A 39 24.90 -4.02 -7.76
N LEU A 40 24.95 -5.35 -7.62
CA LEU A 40 25.14 -6.28 -8.74
C LEU A 40 23.92 -6.29 -9.68
N ILE A 41 22.71 -6.26 -9.11
CA ILE A 41 21.45 -6.10 -9.85
C ILE A 41 21.49 -4.78 -10.64
N PHE A 42 21.92 -3.68 -10.02
CA PHE A 42 22.08 -2.38 -10.70
C PHE A 42 23.11 -2.42 -11.86
N CYS A 43 24.19 -3.19 -11.71
CA CYS A 43 25.23 -3.35 -12.72
C CYS A 43 24.76 -4.17 -13.94
N LEU A 44 23.93 -5.20 -13.74
CA LEU A 44 23.40 -6.02 -14.83
C LEU A 44 22.42 -5.25 -15.74
N PHE A 45 21.78 -4.19 -15.24
CA PHE A 45 20.93 -3.27 -16.03
C PHE A 45 21.71 -2.19 -16.80
N SER A 46 23.05 -2.20 -16.80
CA SER A 46 23.88 -1.17 -17.46
C SER A 46 24.12 -1.34 -18.96
N SER A 47 23.52 -2.34 -19.61
CA SER A 47 23.57 -2.54 -21.06
C SER A 47 22.93 -1.35 -21.81
N SER A 48 23.63 -0.87 -22.85
CA SER A 48 23.54 0.48 -23.42
C SER A 48 22.17 1.06 -23.84
N PRO A 49 21.10 0.30 -24.16
CA PRO A 49 19.77 0.89 -24.41
C PRO A 49 19.07 1.40 -23.14
N ILE A 50 19.37 0.79 -21.98
CA ILE A 50 18.67 1.04 -20.71
C ILE A 50 19.14 2.34 -20.04
N ARG A 51 20.40 2.76 -20.24
CA ARG A 51 20.94 4.02 -19.68
C ARG A 51 20.14 5.27 -20.04
N ARG A 52 19.48 5.32 -21.20
CA ARG A 52 18.63 6.46 -21.59
C ARG A 52 17.31 6.50 -20.81
N LEU A 53 16.74 5.34 -20.46
CA LEU A 53 15.56 5.25 -19.59
C LEU A 53 15.90 5.54 -18.11
N PHE A 54 17.13 5.27 -17.69
CA PHE A 54 17.59 5.35 -16.28
C PHE A 54 18.42 6.61 -15.96
N SER A 55 18.29 7.69 -16.73
CA SER A 55 18.97 8.93 -16.34
C SER A 55 18.46 9.44 -14.97
N LEU A 56 19.38 9.61 -14.01
CA LEU A 56 19.14 10.15 -12.67
C LEU A 56 18.21 11.38 -12.61
N PRO A 57 18.26 12.33 -13.56
CA PRO A 57 17.33 13.47 -13.60
C PRO A 57 15.88 13.05 -13.87
N HIS A 58 15.66 12.06 -14.76
CA HIS A 58 14.32 11.58 -15.09
C HIS A 58 13.70 10.80 -13.91
N ARG A 59 14.50 9.99 -13.21
CA ARG A 59 14.08 9.25 -11.99
C ARG A 59 13.74 10.19 -10.85
N LYS A 60 14.58 11.22 -10.59
CA LYS A 60 14.29 12.26 -9.59
C LYS A 60 12.99 12.99 -9.95
N ARG A 61 12.77 13.34 -11.23
CA ARG A 61 11.52 13.97 -11.68
C ARG A 61 10.30 13.05 -11.54
N GLN A 62 10.39 11.77 -11.89
CA GLN A 62 9.28 10.83 -11.73
C GLN A 62 8.96 10.55 -10.25
N LEU A 63 9.97 10.42 -9.38
CA LEU A 63 9.76 10.21 -7.95
C LEU A 63 9.26 11.49 -7.25
N HIS A 64 9.77 12.66 -7.62
CA HIS A 64 9.22 13.95 -7.17
C HIS A 64 7.80 14.16 -7.68
N LYS A 65 7.52 13.81 -8.94
CA LYS A 65 6.18 13.89 -9.52
C LYS A 65 5.24 12.91 -8.83
N LEU A 66 5.62 11.66 -8.58
CA LEU A 66 4.80 10.70 -7.84
C LEU A 66 4.56 11.13 -6.38
N LYS A 67 5.60 11.65 -5.70
CA LYS A 67 5.47 12.21 -4.33
C LYS A 67 4.57 13.45 -4.35
N ALA A 68 4.72 14.34 -5.32
CA ALA A 68 3.89 15.53 -5.47
C ALA A 68 2.46 15.17 -5.87
N ASP A 69 2.26 14.21 -6.76
CA ASP A 69 0.97 13.71 -7.22
C ASP A 69 0.23 13.00 -6.09
N MET A 70 0.93 12.29 -5.19
CA MET A 70 0.33 11.67 -4.01
C MET A 70 0.12 12.62 -2.83
N CYS A 71 1.06 13.52 -2.53
CA CYS A 71 0.85 14.57 -1.55
C CYS A 71 -0.33 15.47 -1.97
N SER A 72 -0.36 15.84 -3.26
CA SER A 72 -1.52 16.51 -3.84
C SER A 72 -2.74 15.61 -3.97
N HIS A 73 -2.61 14.27 -3.95
CA HIS A 73 -3.77 13.38 -3.89
C HIS A 73 -4.44 13.47 -2.52
N VAL A 74 -3.70 13.53 -1.41
CA VAL A 74 -4.31 13.76 -0.08
C VAL A 74 -4.93 15.15 0.04
N ASP A 75 -4.30 16.15 -0.60
CA ASP A 75 -4.84 17.51 -0.61
C ASP A 75 -6.07 17.62 -1.51
N ARG A 76 -6.01 17.01 -2.71
CA ARG A 76 -7.16 16.82 -3.59
C ARG A 76 -8.22 15.93 -2.98
N LEU A 77 -7.89 14.96 -2.13
CA LEU A 77 -8.89 14.18 -1.40
C LEU A 77 -9.69 15.11 -0.50
N ASN A 78 -9.04 16.00 0.26
CA ASN A 78 -9.75 17.00 1.06
C ASN A 78 -10.55 17.98 0.20
N ASP A 79 -10.04 18.41 -0.95
CA ASP A 79 -10.72 19.37 -1.84
C ASP A 79 -11.87 18.72 -2.65
N GLU A 80 -11.65 17.57 -3.29
CA GLU A 80 -12.64 16.79 -4.04
C GLU A 80 -13.79 16.31 -3.14
N VAL A 81 -13.50 16.01 -1.87
CA VAL A 81 -14.51 15.66 -0.87
C VAL A 81 -15.36 16.88 -0.48
N ARG A 82 -14.75 18.07 -0.38
CA ARG A 82 -15.48 19.32 -0.11
C ARG A 82 -16.40 19.71 -1.27
N GLU A 83 -16.01 19.38 -2.50
CA GLU A 83 -16.74 19.73 -3.72
C GLU A 83 -17.70 18.62 -4.22
N SER A 84 -17.53 17.37 -3.75
CA SER A 84 -18.37 16.24 -4.17
C SER A 84 -19.77 16.31 -3.57
N SER A 85 -20.76 16.49 -4.43
CA SER A 85 -22.17 16.22 -4.16
C SER A 85 -22.56 14.75 -4.37
N VAL A 86 -21.60 13.82 -4.51
CA VAL A 86 -21.87 12.42 -4.83
C VAL A 86 -22.70 11.79 -3.72
N ILE A 87 -23.99 11.64 -4.05
CA ILE A 87 -25.00 10.97 -3.25
C ILE A 87 -24.73 9.47 -3.33
N GLU A 88 -25.04 8.79 -2.24
CA GLU A 88 -25.15 7.36 -2.00
C GLU A 88 -26.13 6.66 -2.99
N GLU A 89 -25.95 6.78 -4.30
CA GLU A 89 -26.86 6.18 -5.30
C GLU A 89 -26.33 4.86 -5.86
N ASP A 90 -27.06 3.81 -5.47
CA ASP A 90 -27.21 2.50 -6.11
C ASP A 90 -25.93 1.85 -6.61
N TRP A 91 -25.14 1.35 -5.65
CA TRP A 91 -24.22 0.27 -5.96
C TRP A 91 -25.02 -0.87 -6.62
N PRO A 92 -24.61 -1.40 -7.79
CA PRO A 92 -25.33 -2.49 -8.44
C PRO A 92 -25.41 -3.69 -7.50
N SER A 93 -26.56 -3.86 -6.87
CA SER A 93 -26.81 -4.94 -5.93
C SER A 93 -27.26 -6.15 -6.74
N ARG A 94 -26.35 -7.10 -6.94
CA ARG A 94 -26.74 -8.41 -7.47
C ARG A 94 -27.15 -9.32 -6.31
N PRO A 95 -28.26 -10.07 -6.42
CA PRO A 95 -28.62 -11.07 -5.42
C PRO A 95 -27.55 -12.17 -5.37
N SER A 96 -27.34 -12.76 -4.20
CA SER A 96 -26.55 -13.97 -4.03
C SER A 96 -26.97 -15.03 -5.05
N SER A 97 -26.09 -15.38 -6.00
CA SER A 97 -26.29 -16.54 -6.86
C SER A 97 -26.14 -17.81 -6.03
N ALA A 98 -26.89 -18.85 -6.38
CA ALA A 98 -26.77 -20.18 -5.76
C ALA A 98 -25.42 -20.87 -6.07
N THR A 99 -24.59 -20.30 -6.95
CA THR A 99 -23.37 -20.90 -7.51
C THR A 99 -22.06 -20.27 -7.01
N GLY A 100 -22.11 -19.39 -6.01
CA GLY A 100 -20.92 -18.72 -5.47
C GLY A 100 -20.56 -17.43 -6.23
N PRO A 101 -19.54 -16.69 -5.78
CA PRO A 101 -19.23 -15.38 -6.36
C PRO A 101 -18.64 -15.50 -7.76
N LEU A 102 -19.05 -14.61 -8.69
CA LEU A 102 -18.64 -14.62 -10.10
C LEU A 102 -17.11 -14.62 -10.30
N TRP A 103 -16.38 -13.92 -9.44
CA TRP A 103 -14.92 -13.92 -9.50
C TRP A 103 -14.32 -15.32 -9.29
N ALA A 104 -14.96 -16.19 -8.49
CA ALA A 104 -14.45 -17.54 -8.22
C ALA A 104 -14.57 -18.40 -9.47
N GLU A 105 -15.75 -18.39 -10.11
CA GLU A 105 -15.99 -19.09 -11.38
C GLU A 105 -14.98 -18.69 -12.46
N LEU A 106 -14.65 -17.40 -12.57
CA LEU A 106 -13.75 -16.90 -13.61
C LEU A 106 -12.26 -17.16 -13.35
N THR A 107 -11.85 -17.45 -12.12
CA THR A 107 -10.43 -17.43 -11.75
C THR A 107 -9.91 -18.59 -10.94
N GLU A 108 -10.73 -19.40 -10.28
CA GLU A 108 -10.22 -20.38 -9.30
C GLU A 108 -9.23 -21.37 -9.94
N ASP A 109 -9.61 -21.98 -11.07
CA ASP A 109 -8.75 -22.90 -11.82
C ASP A 109 -7.46 -22.21 -12.29
N ARG A 110 -7.56 -21.01 -12.87
CA ARG A 110 -6.42 -20.23 -13.37
C ARG A 110 -5.49 -19.77 -12.26
N THR A 111 -6.01 -19.45 -11.08
CA THR A 111 -5.18 -19.14 -9.91
C THR A 111 -4.47 -20.39 -9.40
N GLY A 112 -5.12 -21.56 -9.45
CA GLY A 112 -4.49 -22.85 -9.17
C GLY A 112 -3.36 -23.17 -10.15
N GLU A 113 -3.53 -22.89 -11.44
CA GLU A 113 -2.49 -23.01 -12.46
C GLU A 113 -1.31 -22.07 -12.18
N VAL A 114 -1.57 -20.79 -11.91
CA VAL A 114 -0.54 -19.81 -11.52
C VAL A 114 0.24 -20.30 -10.30
N HIS A 115 -0.45 -20.80 -9.27
CA HIS A 115 0.18 -21.34 -8.07
C HIS A 115 1.11 -22.51 -8.40
N LYS A 116 0.62 -23.43 -9.23
CA LYS A 116 1.38 -24.60 -9.66
C LYS A 116 2.63 -24.19 -10.46
N CYS A 117 2.50 -23.25 -11.39
CA CYS A 117 3.62 -22.75 -12.19
C CYS A 117 4.70 -22.08 -11.32
N ILE A 118 4.30 -21.34 -10.28
CA ILE A 118 5.25 -20.76 -9.31
C ILE A 118 6.03 -21.88 -8.60
N LEU A 119 5.32 -22.90 -8.08
CA LEU A 119 5.96 -24.02 -7.38
C LEU A 119 6.92 -24.80 -8.29
N GLU A 120 6.52 -25.06 -9.54
CA GLU A 120 7.36 -25.72 -10.54
C GLU A 120 8.63 -24.89 -10.84
N CYS A 121 8.50 -23.55 -10.93
CA CYS A 121 9.66 -22.67 -11.12
C CYS A 121 10.58 -22.68 -9.88
N CYS A 122 10.02 -22.61 -8.66
CA CYS A 122 10.80 -22.72 -7.43
C CYS A 122 11.54 -24.05 -7.34
N GLU A 123 10.90 -25.17 -7.72
CA GLU A 123 11.54 -26.48 -7.72
C GLU A 123 12.68 -26.56 -8.75
N ALA A 124 12.46 -26.07 -9.96
CA ALA A 124 13.48 -26.04 -11.01
C ALA A 124 14.71 -25.21 -10.61
N ASP A 125 14.49 -23.97 -10.14
CA ASP A 125 15.57 -23.07 -9.73
C ASP A 125 16.30 -23.61 -8.48
N ALA A 126 15.59 -24.24 -7.55
CA ALA A 126 16.20 -24.87 -6.36
C ALA A 126 17.09 -26.05 -6.73
N ALA A 127 16.73 -26.81 -7.77
CA ALA A 127 17.54 -27.89 -8.32
C ALA A 127 18.81 -27.35 -9.00
N GLU A 128 18.72 -26.22 -9.71
CA GLU A 128 19.88 -25.57 -10.34
C GLU A 128 20.93 -25.14 -9.30
N VAL A 129 20.49 -24.55 -8.19
CA VAL A 129 21.39 -24.18 -7.07
C VAL A 129 21.69 -25.33 -6.12
N LYS A 130 21.19 -26.55 -6.40
CA LYS A 130 21.41 -27.79 -5.64
C LYS A 130 21.06 -27.66 -4.15
N SER A 131 19.93 -27.02 -3.83
CA SER A 131 19.54 -26.74 -2.44
C SER A 131 18.15 -27.29 -2.10
N GLU A 132 18.11 -28.48 -1.49
CA GLU A 132 16.87 -29.05 -0.94
C GLU A 132 16.25 -28.14 0.11
N ARG A 133 17.08 -27.41 0.88
CA ARG A 133 16.61 -26.45 1.88
C ARG A 133 15.79 -25.32 1.24
N LEU A 134 16.18 -24.84 0.06
CA LEU A 134 15.44 -23.78 -0.66
C LEU A 134 14.18 -24.34 -1.32
N LYS A 135 14.24 -25.57 -1.85
CA LYS A 135 13.06 -26.28 -2.36
C LYS A 135 11.97 -26.40 -1.28
N ASP A 136 12.31 -26.95 -0.12
CA ASP A 136 11.36 -27.15 0.98
C ASP A 136 10.82 -25.83 1.53
N SER A 137 11.70 -24.85 1.73
CA SER A 137 11.33 -23.57 2.34
C SER A 137 10.49 -22.69 1.41
N SER A 138 10.77 -22.69 0.09
CA SER A 138 9.93 -21.98 -0.89
C SER A 138 8.56 -22.65 -1.04
N ALA A 139 8.49 -23.99 -1.09
CA ALA A 139 7.22 -24.70 -1.09
C ALA A 139 6.40 -24.41 0.17
N TYR A 140 7.03 -24.29 1.34
CA TYR A 140 6.34 -23.89 2.57
C TYR A 140 5.80 -22.45 2.52
N ALA A 141 6.57 -21.51 1.99
CA ALA A 141 6.12 -20.12 1.81
C ALA A 141 4.84 -20.05 0.98
N PHE A 142 4.75 -20.85 -0.09
CA PHE A 142 3.56 -20.95 -0.92
C PHE A 142 2.46 -21.85 -0.36
N LYS A 143 2.75 -22.80 0.54
CA LYS A 143 1.71 -23.53 1.29
C LYS A 143 0.89 -22.59 2.19
N ALA A 144 1.53 -21.53 2.68
CA ALA A 144 0.86 -20.43 3.37
C ALA A 144 0.26 -19.40 2.39
N SER A 145 0.35 -19.57 1.07
CA SER A 145 -0.31 -18.68 0.11
C SER A 145 -1.82 -18.77 0.30
N GLY A 146 -2.42 -17.63 0.65
CA GLY A 146 -3.84 -17.52 0.95
C GLY A 146 -4.66 -17.53 -0.33
N LYS A 147 -5.69 -16.69 -0.39
CA LYS A 147 -6.68 -16.68 -1.48
C LYS A 147 -6.14 -16.22 -2.86
N MET A 148 -4.83 -16.03 -3.06
CA MET A 148 -4.22 -15.50 -4.30
C MET A 148 -4.91 -14.26 -4.86
N ALA A 149 -5.31 -13.34 -3.98
CA ALA A 149 -6.14 -12.19 -4.33
C ALA A 149 -5.48 -11.29 -5.40
N ARG A 150 -4.15 -11.17 -5.39
CA ARG A 150 -3.40 -10.35 -6.35
C ARG A 150 -3.41 -10.99 -7.75
N SER A 151 -3.03 -12.26 -7.86
CA SER A 151 -3.11 -12.99 -9.14
C SER A 151 -4.54 -12.98 -9.70
N ARG A 152 -5.55 -13.15 -8.84
CA ARG A 152 -6.96 -13.08 -9.24
C ARG A 152 -7.32 -11.75 -9.91
N LEU A 153 -6.95 -10.62 -9.32
CA LEU A 153 -7.20 -9.31 -9.91
C LEU A 153 -6.47 -9.15 -11.25
N VAL A 154 -5.24 -9.65 -11.36
CA VAL A 154 -4.46 -9.61 -12.61
C VAL A 154 -5.19 -10.36 -13.72
N LEU A 155 -5.69 -11.57 -13.42
CA LEU A 155 -6.41 -12.40 -14.39
C LEU A 155 -7.76 -11.80 -14.80
N LEU A 156 -8.54 -11.27 -13.86
CA LEU A 156 -9.79 -10.58 -14.18
C LEU A 156 -9.54 -9.33 -15.03
N MET A 157 -8.56 -8.51 -14.67
CA MET A 157 -8.21 -7.32 -15.44
C MET A 157 -7.69 -7.68 -16.84
N ALA A 158 -6.98 -8.81 -16.98
CA ALA A 158 -6.55 -9.33 -18.28
C ALA A 158 -7.75 -9.66 -19.18
N ASP A 159 -8.77 -10.31 -18.62
CA ASP A 159 -9.99 -10.64 -19.35
C ASP A 159 -10.79 -9.38 -19.76
N VAL A 160 -10.79 -8.34 -18.92
CA VAL A 160 -11.36 -7.03 -19.27
C VAL A 160 -10.56 -6.37 -20.40
N ALA A 161 -9.23 -6.36 -20.29
CA ALA A 161 -8.35 -5.77 -21.29
C ALA A 161 -8.50 -6.45 -22.66
N ALA A 162 -8.72 -7.76 -22.69
CA ALA A 162 -8.96 -8.53 -23.91
C ALA A 162 -10.24 -8.11 -24.67
N LYS A 163 -11.18 -7.41 -24.02
CA LYS A 163 -12.39 -6.86 -24.67
C LYS A 163 -12.17 -5.52 -25.35
N VAL A 164 -11.01 -4.89 -25.15
CA VAL A 164 -10.68 -3.63 -25.83
C VAL A 164 -10.18 -3.96 -27.24
N PRO A 165 -10.85 -3.49 -28.31
CA PRO A 165 -10.37 -3.74 -29.66
C PRO A 165 -9.01 -3.05 -29.86
N PRO A 166 -8.01 -3.75 -30.42
CA PRO A 166 -6.71 -3.13 -30.70
C PRO A 166 -6.86 -1.97 -31.67
N SER A 167 -6.03 -0.94 -31.50
CA SER A 167 -6.00 0.22 -32.38
C SER A 167 -5.85 -0.20 -33.85
N LEU A 168 -6.63 0.43 -34.75
CA LEU A 168 -6.71 0.06 -36.17
C LEU A 168 -5.35 0.06 -36.89
N ASP A 169 -4.43 0.94 -36.47
CA ASP A 169 -3.09 1.04 -37.06
C ASP A 169 -2.21 -0.18 -36.75
N LYS A 170 -2.38 -0.83 -35.59
CA LYS A 170 -1.50 -1.94 -35.16
C LYS A 170 -1.99 -3.34 -35.55
N ARG A 171 -3.27 -3.50 -35.93
CA ARG A 171 -3.77 -4.77 -36.50
C ARG A 171 -3.14 -5.07 -37.86
N LYS A 172 -2.84 -4.04 -38.66
CA LYS A 172 -2.27 -4.22 -40.01
C LYS A 172 -0.87 -4.82 -39.99
N ASP A 173 -0.13 -4.62 -38.90
CA ASP A 173 1.27 -5.04 -38.80
C ASP A 173 1.45 -6.42 -38.11
N GLY A 174 0.36 -7.08 -37.68
CA GLY A 174 0.44 -8.38 -36.98
C GLY A 174 1.19 -8.34 -35.64
N ILE A 175 1.32 -7.15 -35.04
CA ILE A 175 2.17 -6.89 -33.85
C ILE A 175 1.56 -7.51 -32.57
N ILE A 176 0.24 -7.66 -32.50
CA ILE A 176 -0.45 -8.18 -31.31
C ILE A 176 -0.83 -9.65 -31.53
N ASN A 177 -0.14 -10.55 -30.83
CA ASN A 177 -0.50 -11.96 -30.74
C ASN A 177 -1.33 -12.17 -29.46
N GLU A 178 -2.63 -12.43 -29.61
CA GLU A 178 -3.57 -12.60 -28.49
C GLU A 178 -3.12 -13.72 -27.53
N GLY A 179 -2.66 -14.86 -28.06
CA GLY A 179 -2.14 -15.97 -27.23
C GLY A 179 -0.87 -15.59 -26.46
N ALA A 180 0.03 -14.83 -27.07
CA ALA A 180 1.22 -14.32 -26.38
C ALA A 180 0.87 -13.29 -25.30
N THR A 181 -0.18 -12.48 -25.51
CA THR A 181 -0.65 -11.47 -24.55
C THR A 181 -1.18 -12.14 -23.29
N VAL A 182 -2.05 -13.14 -23.45
CA VAL A 182 -2.62 -13.91 -22.33
C VAL A 182 -1.51 -14.62 -21.54
N ALA A 183 -0.56 -15.25 -22.22
CA ALA A 183 0.57 -15.92 -21.56
C ALA A 183 1.43 -14.93 -20.75
N LYS A 184 1.70 -13.73 -21.27
CA LYS A 184 2.43 -12.68 -20.56
C LYS A 184 1.66 -12.15 -19.34
N GLN A 185 0.34 -12.03 -19.42
CA GLN A 185 -0.50 -11.61 -18.30
C GLN A 185 -0.61 -12.69 -17.21
N ALA A 186 -0.60 -13.98 -17.58
CA ALA A 186 -0.50 -15.08 -16.62
C ALA A 186 0.87 -15.08 -15.92
N LEU A 187 1.97 -14.90 -16.66
CA LEU A 187 3.31 -14.71 -16.08
C LEU A 187 3.37 -13.49 -15.15
N LEU A 188 2.67 -12.40 -15.47
CA LEU A 188 2.56 -11.26 -14.58
C LEU A 188 1.83 -11.63 -13.28
N ALA A 189 0.79 -12.47 -13.34
CA ALA A 189 0.10 -12.94 -12.15
C ALA A 189 1.00 -13.78 -11.23
N GLU A 190 1.94 -14.54 -11.81
CA GLU A 190 3.02 -15.24 -11.06
C GLU A 190 3.98 -14.24 -10.42
N VAL A 191 4.48 -13.28 -11.21
CA VAL A 191 5.43 -12.25 -10.75
C VAL A 191 4.90 -11.49 -9.54
N ILE A 192 3.65 -11.03 -9.60
CA ILE A 192 3.06 -10.23 -8.51
C ILE A 192 2.83 -11.06 -7.24
N GLU A 193 2.52 -12.35 -7.37
CA GLU A 193 2.34 -13.23 -6.22
C GLU A 193 3.68 -13.61 -5.58
N CYS A 194 4.73 -13.79 -6.39
CA CYS A 194 6.09 -13.97 -5.89
C CYS A 194 6.61 -12.72 -5.17
N GLU A 195 6.40 -11.51 -5.73
CA GLU A 195 6.76 -10.24 -5.06
C GLU A 195 6.07 -10.14 -3.69
N HIS A 196 4.78 -10.47 -3.63
CA HIS A 196 4.02 -10.45 -2.38
C HIS A 196 4.52 -11.49 -1.37
N ASN A 197 4.76 -12.74 -1.78
CA ASN A 197 5.22 -13.77 -0.84
C ASN A 197 6.64 -13.49 -0.33
N ALA A 198 7.53 -12.98 -1.20
CA ALA A 198 8.85 -12.52 -0.78
C ALA A 198 8.76 -11.39 0.26
N SER A 199 7.87 -10.41 0.06
CA SER A 199 7.70 -9.32 1.03
C SER A 199 7.21 -9.84 2.39
N LEU A 200 6.27 -10.81 2.41
CA LEU A 200 5.79 -11.41 3.66
C LEU A 200 6.90 -12.12 4.44
N LEU A 201 7.78 -12.83 3.74
CA LEU A 201 8.91 -13.54 4.36
C LEU A 201 9.90 -12.58 5.03
N HIS A 202 10.16 -11.43 4.39
CA HIS A 202 11.02 -10.39 4.93
C HIS A 202 10.34 -9.63 6.06
N ASP A 203 9.06 -9.27 5.90
CA ASP A 203 8.25 -8.60 6.93
C ASP A 203 8.15 -9.45 8.20
N ASP A 204 7.92 -10.76 8.09
CA ASP A 204 7.83 -11.68 9.25
C ASP A 204 9.13 -11.71 10.07
N VAL A 205 10.30 -11.49 9.44
CA VAL A 205 11.59 -11.38 10.13
C VAL A 205 11.71 -10.02 10.82
N VAL A 206 11.29 -8.94 10.17
CA VAL A 206 11.36 -7.57 10.72
C VAL A 206 10.40 -7.39 11.89
N ASP A 207 9.20 -7.97 11.80
CA ASP A 207 8.13 -7.85 12.78
C ASP A 207 8.20 -8.95 13.87
N GLU A 208 9.17 -9.86 13.82
CA GLU A 208 9.31 -11.01 14.72
C GLU A 208 8.00 -11.83 14.86
N ALA A 209 7.28 -11.97 13.74
CA ALA A 209 5.96 -12.58 13.73
C ALA A 209 6.03 -14.07 14.09
N ALA A 210 5.21 -14.52 15.04
CA ALA A 210 5.16 -15.94 15.42
C ALA A 210 4.36 -16.82 14.45
N THR A 211 3.33 -16.25 13.82
CA THR A 211 2.42 -16.99 12.92
C THR A 211 2.04 -16.18 11.69
N ARG A 212 1.71 -16.88 10.60
CA ARG A 212 1.22 -16.31 9.34
C ARG A 212 0.12 -17.21 8.78
N ARG A 213 -1.08 -16.64 8.59
CA ARG A 213 -2.27 -17.34 8.04
C ARG A 213 -2.60 -18.66 8.76
N GLY A 214 -2.49 -18.67 10.09
CA GLY A 214 -2.76 -19.85 10.93
C GLY A 214 -1.65 -20.90 10.95
N LEU A 215 -0.54 -20.67 10.23
CA LEU A 215 0.66 -21.49 10.27
C LEU A 215 1.77 -20.80 11.07
N GLU A 216 2.76 -21.57 11.51
CA GLU A 216 4.00 -21.04 12.06
C GLU A 216 4.67 -20.12 11.03
N SER A 217 5.19 -18.96 11.47
CA SER A 217 5.90 -18.07 10.57
C SER A 217 7.17 -18.73 10.05
N HIS A 218 7.66 -18.25 8.92
CA HIS A 218 8.82 -18.85 8.28
C HIS A 218 10.11 -18.64 9.09
N CYS A 219 10.23 -17.50 9.78
CA CYS A 219 11.35 -17.18 10.66
C CYS A 219 11.35 -18.03 11.94
N CYS A 220 10.18 -18.34 12.52
CA CYS A 220 10.08 -19.29 13.64
C CYS A 220 10.44 -20.71 13.20
N ARG A 221 9.91 -21.15 12.05
CA ARG A 221 10.08 -22.53 11.57
C ARG A 221 11.50 -22.86 11.14
N TYR A 222 12.14 -21.96 10.40
CA TYR A 222 13.41 -22.22 9.73
C TYR A 222 14.56 -21.30 10.19
N GLY A 223 14.28 -20.34 11.06
CA GLY A 223 15.21 -19.31 11.49
C GLY A 223 15.27 -18.11 10.53
N ASN A 224 15.62 -16.94 11.08
CA ASN A 224 15.69 -15.67 10.34
C ASN A 224 16.52 -15.75 9.06
N GLN A 225 17.69 -16.40 9.14
CA GLN A 225 18.60 -16.53 8.00
C GLN A 225 17.97 -17.30 6.83
N ARG A 226 17.29 -18.42 7.11
CA ARG A 226 16.63 -19.17 6.04
C ARG A 226 15.44 -18.38 5.48
N ALA A 227 14.72 -17.64 6.31
CA ALA A 227 13.59 -16.86 5.85
C ALA A 227 13.99 -15.73 4.89
N VAL A 228 15.06 -15.03 5.23
CA VAL A 228 15.72 -14.06 4.36
C VAL A 228 16.12 -14.68 3.02
N TRP A 229 16.85 -15.81 3.05
CA TRP A 229 17.29 -16.49 1.83
C TRP A 229 16.14 -17.01 0.97
N THR A 230 15.06 -17.52 1.57
CA THR A 230 13.86 -17.94 0.83
C THR A 230 13.20 -16.76 0.13
N GLY A 231 13.11 -15.60 0.80
CA GLY A 231 12.57 -14.37 0.18
C GLY A 231 13.43 -13.91 -1.00
N ASP A 232 14.76 -13.86 -0.83
CA ASP A 232 15.69 -13.50 -1.90
C ASP A 232 15.63 -14.49 -3.08
N PHE A 233 15.49 -15.78 -2.79
CA PHE A 233 15.33 -16.84 -3.78
C PHE A 233 14.02 -16.68 -4.58
N ILE A 234 12.90 -16.40 -3.91
CA ILE A 234 11.61 -16.15 -4.59
C ILE A 234 11.69 -14.90 -5.47
N ILE A 235 12.42 -13.86 -5.05
CA ILE A 235 12.71 -12.68 -5.89
C ILE A 235 13.50 -13.08 -7.14
N SER A 236 14.47 -14.01 -7.04
CA SER A 236 15.19 -14.55 -8.21
C SER A 236 14.23 -15.25 -9.19
N VAL A 237 13.37 -16.14 -8.69
CA VAL A 237 12.34 -16.83 -9.48
C VAL A 237 11.43 -15.81 -10.17
N MET A 238 10.98 -14.80 -9.43
CA MET A 238 10.17 -13.70 -9.94
C MET A 238 10.86 -12.95 -11.08
N ILE A 239 12.16 -12.63 -10.95
CA ILE A 239 12.94 -11.98 -12.02
C ILE A 239 13.03 -12.90 -13.24
N GLY A 240 13.17 -14.21 -13.04
CA GLY A 240 13.09 -15.21 -14.10
C GLY A 240 11.77 -15.13 -14.88
N CYS A 241 10.62 -15.12 -14.20
CA CYS A 241 9.31 -14.95 -14.84
C CYS A 241 9.16 -13.57 -15.51
N LEU A 242 9.61 -12.50 -14.86
CA LEU A 242 9.56 -11.14 -15.41
C LEU A 242 10.40 -10.99 -16.69
N SER A 243 11.53 -11.71 -16.79
CA SER A 243 12.37 -11.72 -17.99
C SER A 243 11.65 -12.32 -19.21
N LYS A 244 10.78 -13.33 -18.99
CA LYS A 244 9.98 -13.98 -20.03
C LYS A 244 8.88 -13.07 -20.58
N ILE A 245 8.38 -12.12 -19.78
CA ILE A 245 7.45 -11.08 -20.25
C ILE A 245 8.13 -10.20 -21.31
N ASN A 246 9.43 -9.93 -21.12
CA ASN A 246 10.29 -9.19 -22.05
C ASN A 246 9.69 -7.84 -22.51
N ASP A 247 9.16 -7.06 -21.55
CA ASP A 247 8.67 -5.71 -21.76
C ASP A 247 9.33 -4.74 -20.76
N PRO A 248 10.21 -3.83 -21.22
CA PRO A 248 10.92 -2.90 -20.33
C PRO A 248 10.00 -1.97 -19.52
N LYS A 249 8.81 -1.64 -20.03
CA LYS A 249 7.84 -0.80 -19.29
C LYS A 249 7.27 -1.59 -18.12
N VAL A 250 6.89 -2.84 -18.35
CA VAL A 250 6.40 -3.75 -17.29
C VAL A 250 7.51 -3.98 -16.26
N THR A 251 8.73 -4.29 -16.69
CA THR A 251 9.88 -4.43 -15.79
C THR A 251 10.09 -3.19 -14.93
N ALA A 252 9.96 -1.99 -15.50
CA ALA A 252 10.10 -0.74 -14.75
C ALA A 252 8.96 -0.55 -13.72
N ARG A 253 7.73 -0.98 -14.01
CA ARG A 253 6.59 -0.91 -13.07
C ARG A 253 6.74 -1.85 -11.89
N VAL A 254 7.16 -3.10 -12.13
CA VAL A 254 7.43 -4.09 -11.07
C VAL A 254 8.64 -3.67 -10.22
N ALA A 255 9.74 -3.22 -10.83
CA ALA A 255 10.87 -2.69 -10.06
C ALA A 255 10.50 -1.43 -9.25
N GLY A 256 9.53 -0.64 -9.76
CA GLY A 256 8.97 0.50 -9.08
C GLY A 256 8.11 0.13 -7.86
N SER A 257 7.29 -0.93 -7.94
CA SER A 257 6.52 -1.42 -6.79
C SER A 257 7.43 -1.94 -5.68
N MET A 258 8.50 -2.67 -6.02
CA MET A 258 9.48 -3.11 -5.01
C MET A 258 10.14 -1.94 -4.27
N GLN A 259 10.50 -0.86 -4.98
CA GLN A 259 11.04 0.35 -4.34
C GLN A 259 10.00 1.04 -3.46
N ASN A 260 8.74 1.04 -3.89
CA ASN A 260 7.63 1.56 -3.12
C ASN A 260 7.41 0.73 -1.85
N LEU A 261 7.46 -0.60 -1.89
CA LEU A 261 7.36 -1.47 -0.71
C LEU A 261 8.42 -1.10 0.32
N VAL A 262 9.70 -1.03 -0.08
CA VAL A 262 10.80 -0.61 0.80
C VAL A 262 10.55 0.78 1.38
N LYS A 263 10.09 1.72 0.56
CA LYS A 263 9.76 3.07 1.02
C LYS A 263 8.60 3.08 2.04
N GLY A 264 7.59 2.25 1.83
CA GLY A 264 6.48 2.06 2.76
C GLY A 264 6.98 1.54 4.11
N GLU A 265 7.90 0.58 4.09
CA GLU A 265 8.50 0.02 5.30
C GLU A 265 9.39 1.04 6.04
N LEU A 266 10.19 1.82 5.31
CA LEU A 266 10.96 2.92 5.90
C LEU A 266 10.06 3.97 6.55
N LEU A 267 8.94 4.32 5.92
CA LEU A 267 7.95 5.23 6.51
C LEU A 267 7.31 4.65 7.78
N GLN A 268 7.18 3.33 7.88
CA GLN A 268 6.72 2.67 9.10
C GLN A 268 7.78 2.74 10.20
N VAL A 269 9.05 2.46 9.88
CA VAL A 269 10.16 2.45 10.85
C VAL A 269 10.53 3.85 11.37
N GLU A 270 10.59 4.85 10.50
CA GLU A 270 10.89 6.25 10.90
C GLU A 270 9.88 6.78 11.93
N HIS A 271 8.63 6.34 11.88
CA HIS A 271 7.61 6.69 12.88
C HIS A 271 7.99 6.15 14.27
N LYS A 272 8.59 4.96 14.32
CA LYS A 272 9.12 4.37 15.56
C LYS A 272 10.39 5.09 16.07
N LYS A 273 11.09 5.88 15.23
CA LYS A 273 12.39 6.53 15.55
C LYS A 273 12.33 8.03 15.80
N GLN A 274 11.33 8.76 15.34
CA GLN A 274 11.14 10.20 15.67
C GLN A 274 10.69 10.42 17.12
N LEU A 275 10.62 9.34 17.89
CA LEU A 275 10.41 9.31 19.33
C LEU A 275 11.72 9.73 20.02
N PRO A 276 11.67 10.53 21.10
CA PRO A 276 12.82 10.65 21.99
C PRO A 276 13.27 9.23 22.35
N ALA A 277 14.54 8.92 22.08
CA ALA A 277 15.17 7.74 22.66
C ALA A 277 15.02 7.88 24.18
N ASP A 278 14.68 6.78 24.84
CA ASP A 278 14.60 6.73 26.29
C ASP A 278 15.82 7.45 26.89
N ASP A 279 15.55 8.45 27.72
CA ASP A 279 16.55 9.18 28.52
C ASP A 279 17.19 8.16 29.48
N ASP A 280 18.22 7.45 29.01
CA ASP A 280 19.11 6.72 29.92
C ASP A 280 20.52 6.44 29.36
N ASP A 281 20.96 7.09 28.27
CA ASP A 281 22.40 7.06 27.96
C ASP A 281 22.96 8.33 27.31
N ALA A 282 24.15 8.69 27.79
CA ALA A 282 25.09 9.68 27.27
C ALA A 282 24.78 11.18 27.45
N ARG A 283 25.15 11.67 28.64
CA ARG A 283 26.05 12.82 28.76
C ARG A 283 27.18 12.73 27.71
N ALA A 284 27.10 13.51 26.64
CA ALA A 284 28.26 13.95 25.88
C ALA A 284 27.91 15.16 24.99
N SER A 285 28.24 16.34 25.52
CA SER A 285 28.82 17.47 24.79
C SER A 285 28.23 17.84 23.42
N ILE A 286 27.47 18.93 23.35
CA ILE A 286 27.72 20.01 22.38
C ILE A 286 27.34 21.34 23.04
N SER A 287 28.37 22.12 23.31
CA SER A 287 28.35 23.52 23.72
C SER A 287 27.96 24.36 22.51
N VAL A 288 26.82 25.06 22.58
CA VAL A 288 26.56 26.19 21.67
C VAL A 288 26.62 27.47 22.51
N LYS A 289 27.67 28.26 22.21
CA LYS A 289 27.91 29.60 22.73
C LYS A 289 26.71 30.48 22.42
N ARG A 290 26.29 31.25 23.43
CA ARG A 290 25.49 32.46 23.26
C ARG A 290 26.42 33.51 22.67
N ASP A 291 26.01 34.08 21.54
CA ASP A 291 26.47 35.40 21.17
C ASP A 291 25.36 36.38 21.57
N GLU A 292 25.74 37.22 22.53
CA GLU A 292 25.06 38.45 22.88
C GLU A 292 25.29 39.46 21.75
N ASP A 293 24.22 40.09 21.28
CA ASP A 293 24.27 41.51 20.90
C ASP A 293 22.87 42.10 21.06
N GLY A 294 22.76 42.99 22.04
CA GLY A 294 21.53 43.67 22.42
C GLY A 294 21.31 44.98 21.69
N SER A 295 20.05 45.42 21.65
CA SER A 295 19.58 46.73 22.16
C SER A 295 18.13 46.96 21.69
N THR A 296 17.15 46.85 22.59
CA THR A 296 16.40 47.94 23.28
C THR A 296 15.56 48.85 22.36
N THR A 297 14.23 48.80 22.49
CA THR A 297 13.42 49.89 23.11
C THR A 297 11.92 49.58 23.17
N THR A 298 11.34 50.06 24.26
CA THR A 298 9.97 50.03 24.76
C THR A 298 8.96 50.80 23.92
N THR A 299 7.69 50.33 23.84
CA THR A 299 6.52 51.16 24.21
C THR A 299 5.30 50.30 24.54
N LYS A 300 4.61 50.68 25.62
CA LYS A 300 3.35 50.16 26.17
C LYS A 300 2.32 51.28 25.98
N CYS A 301 1.10 51.02 25.49
CA CYS A 301 -0.15 51.65 25.96
C CYS A 301 -1.36 51.23 25.11
N GLY A 302 -2.55 51.18 25.73
CA GLY A 302 -3.81 51.48 25.03
C GLY A 302 -4.91 50.45 25.18
N SER A 303 -5.62 50.51 26.30
CA SER A 303 -6.92 49.92 26.56
C SER A 303 -8.07 50.75 25.95
N ASP A 304 -9.25 50.11 25.87
CA ASP A 304 -10.60 50.63 26.19
C ASP A 304 -11.70 50.71 25.11
N SER A 305 -12.89 50.28 25.58
CA SER A 305 -14.29 50.58 25.21
C SER A 305 -14.85 49.96 23.93
N GLU A 306 -15.77 48.99 24.05
CA GLU A 306 -17.24 49.13 24.29
C GLU A 306 -17.99 49.68 23.07
N PHE A 307 -18.94 48.91 22.54
CA PHE A 307 -20.26 49.42 22.13
C PHE A 307 -21.25 48.25 21.96
N ASP A 308 -22.29 48.30 22.79
CA ASP A 308 -23.51 47.50 22.78
C ASP A 308 -24.58 48.30 22.01
N GLU A 309 -25.42 47.62 21.20
CA GLU A 309 -26.79 48.10 20.98
C GLU A 309 -27.70 47.03 20.34
N SER A 310 -28.70 46.65 21.12
CA SER A 310 -29.93 45.93 20.78
C SER A 310 -30.87 46.73 19.86
N ASN A 311 -31.68 46.07 19.00
CA ASN A 311 -33.15 45.95 19.19
C ASN A 311 -33.90 45.23 18.05
N SER A 312 -34.97 44.54 18.46
CA SER A 312 -36.00 43.81 17.68
C SER A 312 -37.15 44.74 17.21
N PRO A 313 -38.17 44.31 16.42
CA PRO A 313 -39.40 43.77 17.06
C PRO A 313 -40.30 42.75 16.27
N ARG A 314 -40.79 41.75 17.02
CA ARG A 314 -42.20 41.24 17.25
C ARG A 314 -43.24 41.01 16.11
N HIS A 315 -43.83 39.79 16.08
CA HIS A 315 -45.26 39.41 16.35
C HIS A 315 -45.55 37.93 15.94
N ALA A 316 -45.80 36.95 16.83
CA ALA A 316 -47.02 36.53 17.58
C ALA A 316 -48.00 35.58 16.79
N PRO A 317 -48.89 34.77 17.43
CA PRO A 317 -48.71 33.32 17.71
C PRO A 317 -49.85 32.40 17.20
N LYS A 318 -49.65 31.07 17.13
CA LYS A 318 -50.76 30.07 17.11
C LYS A 318 -50.42 28.75 17.82
N VAL A 319 -51.42 28.24 18.54
CA VAL A 319 -51.44 27.12 19.50
C VAL A 319 -51.70 25.76 18.81
N SER A 320 -51.26 24.70 19.49
CA SER A 320 -51.07 23.25 19.20
C SER A 320 -52.24 22.44 18.58
N PRO A 321 -52.02 21.15 18.18
CA PRO A 321 -52.00 20.06 19.16
C PRO A 321 -50.87 19.01 18.97
N ASN A 322 -50.45 18.45 20.10
CA ASN A 322 -49.49 17.34 20.22
C ASN A 322 -50.07 16.03 19.66
N LEU A 323 -49.32 15.36 18.77
CA LEU A 323 -49.37 13.91 18.59
C LEU A 323 -47.99 13.34 18.96
N PRO A 324 -47.92 12.18 19.65
CA PRO A 324 -46.64 11.56 19.99
C PRO A 324 -45.97 11.06 18.71
N ARG A 325 -44.85 11.70 18.33
CA ARG A 325 -43.95 11.17 17.28
C ARG A 325 -43.19 10.00 17.88
N SER A 326 -43.39 8.82 17.30
CA SER A 326 -42.46 7.69 17.37
C SER A 326 -41.04 8.17 17.07
N PRO A 327 -40.00 7.64 17.74
CA PRO A 327 -38.62 8.03 17.48
C PRO A 327 -38.27 7.64 16.05
N SER A 328 -38.22 8.62 15.15
CA SER A 328 -37.53 8.43 13.87
C SER A 328 -36.05 8.36 14.21
N THR A 329 -35.47 7.17 14.13
CA THR A 329 -34.03 7.02 13.91
C THR A 329 -33.69 7.86 12.69
N ALA A 330 -33.08 9.02 12.93
CA ALA A 330 -32.53 9.83 11.86
C ALA A 330 -31.39 9.02 11.25
N VAL A 331 -31.65 8.38 10.10
CA VAL A 331 -30.59 7.90 9.22
C VAL A 331 -29.84 9.17 8.79
N GLN A 332 -28.69 9.45 9.42
CA GLN A 332 -27.78 10.47 8.92
C GLN A 332 -27.38 10.06 7.51
N SER A 333 -27.67 10.90 6.52
CA SER A 333 -27.21 10.67 5.15
C SER A 333 -25.69 10.69 5.15
N ASP A 334 -25.07 9.55 4.87
CA ASP A 334 -23.63 9.36 4.80
C ASP A 334 -23.06 10.23 3.66
N LYS A 335 -22.43 11.37 3.98
CA LYS A 335 -21.81 12.25 2.99
C LYS A 335 -20.29 12.09 3.03
N PHE A 336 -19.65 11.95 1.86
CA PHE A 336 -18.19 11.89 1.82
C PHE A 336 -17.53 13.11 2.44
N SER A 337 -18.19 14.28 2.46
CA SER A 337 -17.72 15.49 3.18
C SER A 337 -17.32 15.24 4.64
N ASP A 338 -17.86 14.20 5.26
CA ASP A 338 -17.57 13.85 6.65
C ASP A 338 -16.17 13.25 6.86
N ILE A 339 -15.49 12.79 5.80
CA ILE A 339 -14.09 12.32 5.88
C ILE A 339 -13.07 13.47 5.86
N THR A 340 -13.48 14.71 5.59
CA THR A 340 -12.60 15.88 5.66
C THR A 340 -12.05 16.08 7.08
N LEU A 341 -10.73 16.24 7.20
CA LEU A 341 -10.08 16.54 8.48
C LEU A 341 -10.33 17.98 8.90
N LYS A 342 -10.62 18.19 10.18
CA LYS A 342 -10.88 19.52 10.77
C LYS A 342 -9.66 20.10 11.46
N SER A 343 -8.83 19.24 12.06
CA SER A 343 -7.64 19.60 12.81
C SER A 343 -6.42 19.66 11.91
N PRO A 344 -5.79 20.85 11.74
CA PRO A 344 -4.55 20.98 10.97
C PRO A 344 -3.39 20.16 11.56
N ALA A 345 -3.42 19.89 12.88
CA ALA A 345 -2.40 19.12 13.57
C ALA A 345 -2.42 17.62 13.18
N VAL A 346 -3.58 17.08 12.80
CA VAL A 346 -3.73 15.66 12.41
C VAL A 346 -3.31 15.42 10.95
N LEU A 347 -3.42 16.45 10.10
CA LEU A 347 -3.18 16.34 8.65
C LEU A 347 -1.82 15.74 8.28
N PRO A 348 -0.68 16.09 8.91
CA PRO A 348 0.61 15.45 8.61
C PRO A 348 0.62 13.95 8.90
N HIS A 349 0.01 13.52 10.02
CA HIS A 349 -0.07 12.11 10.40
C HIS A 349 -0.98 11.33 9.43
N PHE A 350 -2.12 11.91 9.06
CA PHE A 350 -3.02 11.31 8.09
C PHE A 350 -2.41 11.21 6.68
N ARG A 351 -1.70 12.26 6.21
CA ARG A 351 -0.93 12.21 4.96
C ARG A 351 0.12 11.10 5.00
N ARG A 352 0.84 10.95 6.11
CA ARG A 352 1.83 9.89 6.29
C ARG A 352 1.17 8.52 6.23
N TYR A 353 0.04 8.34 6.90
CA TYR A 353 -0.75 7.11 6.87
C TYR A 353 -1.14 6.73 5.43
N ILE A 354 -1.78 7.63 4.67
CA ILE A 354 -2.17 7.34 3.27
C ILE A 354 -0.96 7.04 2.40
N LEU A 355 0.15 7.77 2.55
CA LEU A 355 1.39 7.50 1.82
C LEU A 355 1.98 6.13 2.16
N LYS A 356 2.01 5.75 3.45
CA LYS A 356 2.44 4.42 3.90
C LYS A 356 1.56 3.35 3.26
N SER A 357 0.25 3.48 3.37
CA SER A 357 -0.74 2.53 2.84
C SER A 357 -0.63 2.40 1.33
N PHE A 358 -0.37 3.49 0.61
CA PHE A 358 -0.08 3.42 -0.81
C PHE A 358 1.21 2.66 -1.09
N TYR A 359 2.33 3.08 -0.49
CA TYR A 359 3.63 2.52 -0.80
C TYR A 359 3.74 1.04 -0.43
N LYS A 360 3.27 0.67 0.77
CA LYS A 360 3.34 -0.69 1.32
C LYS A 360 2.28 -1.63 0.72
N THR A 361 1.12 -1.13 0.30
CA THR A 361 0.01 -1.99 -0.12
C THR A 361 -0.51 -1.67 -1.51
N ALA A 362 -0.99 -0.44 -1.75
CA ALA A 362 -1.70 -0.11 -2.99
C ALA A 362 -0.81 -0.07 -4.23
N SER A 363 0.47 0.25 -4.08
CA SER A 363 1.40 0.44 -5.19
C SER A 363 1.63 -0.86 -5.98
N LEU A 364 1.59 -2.01 -5.33
CA LEU A 364 1.70 -3.32 -5.99
C LEU A 364 0.46 -3.62 -6.83
N PHE A 365 -0.74 -3.36 -6.31
CA PHE A 365 -1.98 -3.47 -7.09
C PHE A 365 -1.98 -2.50 -8.28
N ALA A 366 -1.59 -1.24 -8.06
CA ALA A 366 -1.52 -0.23 -9.12
C ALA A 366 -0.55 -0.62 -10.24
N SER A 367 0.68 -1.04 -9.88
CA SER A 367 1.68 -1.52 -10.85
C SER A 367 1.20 -2.77 -11.59
N ALA A 368 0.53 -3.70 -10.91
CA ALA A 368 -0.02 -4.91 -11.52
C ALA A 368 -1.08 -4.57 -12.58
N MET A 369 -2.09 -3.78 -12.22
CA MET A 369 -3.19 -3.41 -13.12
C MET A 369 -2.70 -2.58 -14.32
N GLU A 370 -1.76 -1.65 -14.08
CA GLU A 370 -1.13 -0.89 -15.16
C GLU A 370 -0.35 -1.80 -16.11
N SER A 371 0.40 -2.77 -15.56
CA SER A 371 1.19 -3.71 -16.35
C SER A 371 0.31 -4.63 -17.21
N VAL A 372 -0.84 -5.08 -16.69
CA VAL A 372 -1.84 -5.80 -17.49
C VAL A 372 -2.27 -5.00 -18.72
N ALA A 373 -2.58 -3.71 -18.52
CA ALA A 373 -3.02 -2.82 -19.58
C ALA A 373 -1.88 -2.48 -20.58
N ILE A 374 -0.64 -2.38 -20.11
CA ILE A 374 0.54 -2.18 -20.96
C ILE A 374 0.78 -3.41 -21.84
N ILE A 375 0.70 -4.63 -21.28
CA ILE A 375 0.89 -5.88 -22.03
C ILE A 375 -0.17 -6.01 -23.12
N ALA A 376 -1.41 -5.60 -22.84
CA ALA A 376 -2.51 -5.57 -23.81
C ALA A 376 -2.48 -4.37 -24.76
N ASP A 377 -1.47 -3.49 -24.66
CA ASP A 377 -1.32 -2.28 -25.48
C ASP A 377 -2.58 -1.38 -25.51
N LEU A 378 -3.21 -1.21 -24.34
CA LEU A 378 -4.41 -0.40 -24.22
C LEU A 378 -4.13 1.10 -24.49
N PRO A 379 -5.14 1.89 -24.91
CA PRO A 379 -5.02 3.34 -25.00
C PRO A 379 -4.55 3.97 -23.67
N PRO A 380 -3.77 5.07 -23.69
CA PRO A 380 -3.22 5.70 -22.48
C PRO A 380 -4.26 6.05 -21.40
N ALA A 381 -5.47 6.46 -21.82
CA ALA A 381 -6.57 6.72 -20.91
C ALA A 381 -7.00 5.47 -20.12
N LEU A 382 -7.09 4.31 -20.80
CA LEU A 382 -7.46 3.05 -20.16
C LEU A 382 -6.31 2.48 -19.31
N ILE A 383 -5.05 2.66 -19.72
CA ILE A 383 -3.89 2.34 -18.86
C ILE A 383 -3.96 3.14 -17.55
N SER A 384 -4.28 4.43 -17.64
CA SER A 384 -4.44 5.29 -16.45
C SER A 384 -5.61 4.85 -15.58
N ALA A 385 -6.75 4.45 -16.19
CA ALA A 385 -7.88 3.91 -15.45
C ALA A 385 -7.54 2.61 -14.72
N CYS A 386 -6.81 1.68 -15.35
CA CYS A 386 -6.35 0.44 -14.69
C CYS A 386 -5.40 0.74 -13.52
N TYR A 387 -4.45 1.67 -13.70
CA TYR A 387 -3.57 2.10 -12.62
C TYR A 387 -4.36 2.67 -11.43
N LEU A 388 -5.26 3.63 -11.68
CA LEU A 388 -6.06 4.28 -10.65
C LEU A 388 -7.03 3.32 -9.95
N PHE A 389 -7.59 2.34 -10.68
CA PHE A 389 -8.32 1.23 -10.08
C PHE A 389 -7.46 0.51 -9.04
N GLY A 390 -6.23 0.11 -9.39
CA GLY A 390 -5.32 -0.56 -8.46
C GLY A 390 -4.92 0.31 -7.25
N VAL A 391 -4.76 1.63 -7.44
CA VAL A 391 -4.50 2.58 -6.34
C VAL A 391 -5.68 2.59 -5.35
N HIS A 392 -6.89 2.80 -5.86
CA HIS A 392 -8.06 2.93 -5.00
C HIS A 392 -8.48 1.63 -4.35
N PHE A 393 -8.44 0.52 -5.10
CA PHE A 393 -8.68 -0.82 -4.56
C PHE A 393 -7.67 -1.15 -3.44
N GLY A 394 -6.40 -0.83 -3.65
CA GLY A 394 -5.36 -1.11 -2.65
C GLY A 394 -5.48 -0.25 -1.38
N LEU A 395 -5.90 1.01 -1.50
CA LEU A 395 -6.18 1.87 -0.35
C LEU A 395 -7.42 1.40 0.41
N GLU A 396 -8.51 1.10 -0.30
CA GLU A 396 -9.71 0.49 0.27
C GLU A 396 -9.35 -0.78 1.05
N PHE A 397 -8.57 -1.68 0.43
CA PHE A 397 -8.15 -2.95 1.03
C PHE A 397 -7.37 -2.73 2.34
N GLN A 398 -6.45 -1.77 2.36
CA GLN A 398 -5.66 -1.47 3.56
C GLN A 398 -6.52 -0.86 4.68
N ILE A 399 -7.32 0.16 4.36
CA ILE A 399 -8.14 0.86 5.35
C ILE A 399 -9.17 -0.09 5.96
N ARG A 400 -9.70 -1.01 5.15
CA ARG A 400 -10.57 -2.09 5.63
C ARG A 400 -9.86 -3.04 6.60
N ASP A 401 -8.63 -3.46 6.30
CA ASP A 401 -7.87 -4.31 7.22
C ASP A 401 -7.64 -3.60 8.57
N ASP A 402 -7.37 -2.29 8.54
CA ASP A 402 -7.25 -1.48 9.75
C ASP A 402 -8.58 -1.39 10.53
N MET A 403 -9.73 -1.38 9.85
CA MET A 403 -11.06 -1.45 10.51
C MET A 403 -11.26 -2.81 11.20
N LEU A 404 -10.87 -3.90 10.55
CA LEU A 404 -11.01 -5.25 11.14
C LEU A 404 -10.12 -5.44 12.38
N ASP A 405 -8.97 -4.77 12.46
CA ASP A 405 -8.08 -4.80 13.63
C ASP A 405 -8.75 -4.17 14.87
N VAL A 406 -9.73 -3.28 14.68
CA VAL A 406 -10.44 -2.57 15.76
C VAL A 406 -11.88 -3.05 16.03
N GLU A 407 -12.61 -3.57 15.02
CA GLU A 407 -14.05 -3.91 15.13
C GLU A 407 -14.36 -5.36 15.53
N VAL A 408 -13.46 -6.32 15.32
CA VAL A 408 -13.82 -7.73 15.54
C VAL A 408 -13.89 -8.06 17.04
N ASP A 409 -15.10 -8.32 17.52
CA ASP A 409 -15.34 -8.90 18.84
C ASP A 409 -14.89 -10.36 18.88
N ALA A 410 -14.14 -10.70 19.93
CA ALA A 410 -13.56 -12.02 20.16
C ALA A 410 -14.65 -13.02 20.54
N VAL A 411 -15.51 -13.38 19.59
CA VAL A 411 -16.26 -14.62 19.62
C VAL A 411 -16.21 -15.17 18.19
N ASP A 412 -15.40 -16.19 17.99
CA ASP A 412 -15.49 -17.13 16.86
C ASP A 412 -14.71 -16.88 15.55
N SER A 413 -13.40 -16.57 15.63
CA SER A 413 -12.47 -17.08 14.61
C SER A 413 -11.06 -17.27 15.16
N GLY A 414 -10.58 -18.51 15.15
CA GLY A 414 -9.25 -18.93 15.63
C GLY A 414 -8.07 -18.44 14.78
N LEU A 415 -8.05 -17.16 14.38
CA LEU A 415 -7.04 -16.53 13.54
C LEU A 415 -6.29 -15.41 14.31
N GLY A 416 -5.71 -15.77 15.46
CA GLY A 416 -4.29 -15.53 15.73
C GLY A 416 -3.71 -14.11 15.85
N LYS A 417 -4.48 -13.03 16.02
CA LYS A 417 -3.93 -11.75 16.49
C LYS A 417 -4.76 -11.16 17.66
N PRO A 418 -4.13 -10.68 18.74
CA PRO A 418 -4.83 -9.94 19.78
C PRO A 418 -5.40 -8.63 19.20
N LYS A 419 -6.54 -8.17 19.75
CA LYS A 419 -7.23 -6.93 19.32
C LYS A 419 -6.23 -5.75 19.23
N GLY A 420 -6.41 -4.89 18.23
CA GLY A 420 -5.61 -3.69 17.90
C GLY A 420 -4.11 -3.91 17.93
N SER A 421 -3.68 -4.95 17.22
CA SER A 421 -2.27 -5.26 17.05
C SER A 421 -1.50 -4.09 16.43
N ASP A 422 -2.16 -3.26 15.62
CA ASP A 422 -1.55 -2.08 15.02
C ASP A 422 -1.17 -1.02 16.06
N LEU A 423 -2.06 -0.73 17.02
CA LEU A 423 -1.81 0.21 18.11
C LEU A 423 -0.66 -0.28 19.00
N VAL A 424 -0.67 -1.57 19.35
CA VAL A 424 0.41 -2.21 20.13
C VAL A 424 1.75 -2.12 19.40
N ASN A 425 1.74 -2.19 18.07
CA ASN A 425 2.93 -2.07 17.23
C ASN A 425 3.34 -0.61 16.92
N GLY A 426 2.71 0.37 17.58
CA GLY A 426 3.03 1.79 17.43
C GLY A 426 2.48 2.42 16.14
N GLN A 427 1.44 1.84 15.55
CA GLN A 427 0.85 2.30 14.29
C GLN A 427 -0.50 2.98 14.51
N ALA A 428 -0.56 4.28 14.21
CA ALA A 428 -1.83 5.00 14.12
C ALA A 428 -2.44 4.81 12.73
N THR A 429 -3.63 4.21 12.67
CA THR A 429 -4.40 3.93 11.45
C THR A 429 -5.58 4.89 11.30
N ALA A 430 -6.30 4.82 10.17
CA ALA A 430 -7.40 5.75 9.87
C ALA A 430 -8.43 5.92 11.01
N PRO A 431 -8.92 4.84 11.67
CA PRO A 431 -9.86 4.98 12.78
C PRO A 431 -9.33 5.87 13.90
N PHE A 432 -8.09 5.62 14.35
CA PHE A 432 -7.51 6.38 15.46
C PHE A 432 -7.15 7.81 15.06
N LEU A 433 -6.72 8.03 13.82
CA LEU A 433 -6.43 9.36 13.31
C LEU A 433 -7.71 10.20 13.17
N PHE A 434 -8.84 9.60 12.82
CA PHE A 434 -10.13 10.29 12.88
C PHE A 434 -10.56 10.59 14.33
N ALA A 435 -10.25 9.72 15.29
CA ALA A 435 -10.46 10.03 16.71
C ALA A 435 -9.61 11.21 17.17
N CYS A 436 -8.34 11.29 16.76
CA CYS A 436 -7.47 12.44 17.00
C CYS A 436 -7.97 13.74 16.34
N ASP A 437 -8.69 13.63 15.22
CA ASP A 437 -9.30 14.78 14.54
C ASP A 437 -10.52 15.32 15.30
N ASP A 438 -11.27 14.44 15.96
CA ASP A 438 -12.37 14.83 16.85
C ASP A 438 -11.86 15.30 18.23
N ASP A 439 -10.77 14.71 18.74
CA ASP A 439 -10.09 15.10 19.98
C ASP A 439 -8.56 15.16 19.79
N PRO A 440 -8.00 16.36 19.52
CA PRO A 440 -6.57 16.54 19.35
C PRO A 440 -5.73 16.23 20.60
N SER A 441 -6.32 16.10 21.78
CA SER A 441 -5.59 15.73 23.00
C SER A 441 -5.04 14.29 22.95
N LEU A 442 -5.51 13.48 21.99
CA LEU A 442 -5.02 12.13 21.71
C LEU A 442 -3.72 12.10 20.88
N LEU A 443 -3.36 13.20 20.19
CA LEU A 443 -2.17 13.26 19.33
C LEU A 443 -0.86 12.88 20.04
N PRO A 444 -0.62 13.26 21.31
CA PRO A 444 0.56 12.83 22.05
C PRO A 444 0.72 11.30 22.12
N LEU A 445 -0.36 10.49 22.00
CA LEU A 445 -0.28 9.02 21.93
C LEU A 445 0.39 8.58 20.62
N VAL A 446 0.01 9.21 19.51
CA VAL A 446 0.59 8.97 18.17
C VAL A 446 2.05 9.42 18.15
N GLU A 447 2.33 10.62 18.66
CA GLU A 447 3.67 11.21 18.66
C GLU A 447 4.67 10.43 19.49
N ARG A 448 4.22 9.71 20.54
CA ARG A 448 5.06 8.79 21.32
C ARG A 448 5.02 7.34 20.85
N GLY A 449 4.32 7.06 19.75
CA GLY A 449 4.21 5.73 19.15
C GLY A 449 3.57 4.70 20.08
N PHE A 450 2.64 5.11 20.94
CA PHE A 450 1.94 4.26 21.92
C PHE A 450 2.85 3.47 22.86
N LYS A 451 4.06 3.99 23.17
CA LYS A 451 5.04 3.32 24.04
C LYS A 451 4.76 3.43 25.54
N GLY A 452 3.89 4.33 25.95
CA GLY A 452 3.48 4.46 27.34
C GLY A 452 2.72 3.21 27.82
N LYS A 453 2.90 2.85 29.10
CA LYS A 453 2.35 1.60 29.68
C LYS A 453 0.84 1.44 29.49
N THR A 454 0.10 2.55 29.43
CA THR A 454 -1.37 2.57 29.28
C THR A 454 -1.81 3.06 27.91
N ASP A 455 -0.90 3.43 27.02
CA ASP A 455 -1.24 4.10 25.75
C ASP A 455 -2.12 3.24 24.83
N PRO A 456 -1.84 1.93 24.61
CA PRO A 456 -2.71 1.13 23.78
C PRO A 456 -4.13 1.06 24.34
N GLU A 457 -4.27 0.88 25.66
CA GLU A 457 -5.56 0.81 26.34
C GLU A 457 -6.32 2.15 26.27
N GLU A 458 -5.63 3.26 26.50
CA GLU A 458 -6.19 4.61 26.33
C GLU A 458 -6.67 4.84 24.89
N ALA A 459 -5.88 4.41 23.90
CA ALA A 459 -6.23 4.51 22.49
C ALA A 459 -7.47 3.66 22.12
N PHE A 460 -7.57 2.44 22.66
CA PHE A 460 -8.77 1.61 22.50
C PHE A 460 -10.01 2.21 23.14
N GLN A 461 -9.87 2.77 24.34
CA GLN A 461 -10.99 3.40 25.04
C GLN A 461 -11.48 4.63 24.26
N ALA A 462 -10.57 5.44 23.75
CA ALA A 462 -10.89 6.57 22.88
C ALA A 462 -11.64 6.12 21.60
N LEU A 463 -11.24 5.00 20.99
CA LEU A 463 -11.93 4.43 19.82
C LEU A 463 -13.31 3.88 20.14
N ARG A 464 -13.45 3.07 21.20
CA ARG A 464 -14.75 2.48 21.59
C ARG A 464 -15.80 3.54 21.93
N GLY A 465 -15.37 4.69 22.45
CA GLY A 465 -16.24 5.82 22.75
C GLY A 465 -16.58 6.70 21.54
N ASN A 466 -15.97 6.49 20.38
CA ASN A 466 -16.03 7.41 19.25
C ASN A 466 -16.58 6.76 17.97
N GLU A 467 -17.89 6.49 17.97
CA GLU A 467 -18.60 5.96 16.80
C GLU A 467 -18.46 6.85 15.56
N ARG A 468 -18.32 8.17 15.75
CA ARG A 468 -18.13 9.12 14.66
C ARG A 468 -16.80 8.90 13.94
N ALA A 469 -15.71 8.63 14.67
CA ALA A 469 -14.42 8.33 14.05
C ALA A 469 -14.46 7.01 13.27
N LEU A 470 -15.11 5.98 13.80
CA LEU A 470 -15.32 4.70 13.11
C LEU A 470 -16.15 4.87 11.84
N GLN A 471 -17.25 5.62 11.92
CA GLN A 471 -18.08 5.93 10.75
C GLN A 471 -17.29 6.65 9.65
N ARG A 472 -16.44 7.61 10.01
CA ARG A 472 -15.56 8.31 9.04
C ARG A 472 -14.56 7.38 8.38
N ALA A 473 -14.02 6.40 9.12
CA ALA A 473 -13.14 5.38 8.54
C ALA A 473 -13.90 4.45 7.58
N ARG A 474 -15.12 4.01 7.92
CA ARG A 474 -16.00 3.26 7.00
C ARG A 474 -16.34 4.07 5.74
N LEU A 475 -16.63 5.37 5.89
CA LEU A 475 -16.86 6.27 4.76
C LEU A 475 -15.62 6.39 3.86
N LEU A 476 -14.41 6.40 4.44
CA LEU A 476 -13.17 6.43 3.67
C LEU A 476 -12.96 5.14 2.86
N VAL A 477 -13.32 3.96 3.41
CA VAL A 477 -13.36 2.70 2.67
C VAL A 477 -14.30 2.82 1.47
N ARG A 478 -15.56 3.25 1.71
CA ARG A 478 -16.57 3.43 0.66
C ARG A 478 -16.16 4.44 -0.41
N TYR A 479 -15.47 5.51 -0.01
CA TYR A 479 -14.95 6.52 -0.93
C TYR A 479 -13.98 5.91 -1.93
N HIS A 480 -13.00 5.14 -1.44
CA HIS A 480 -12.03 4.48 -2.31
C HIS A 480 -12.66 3.37 -3.15
N ALA A 481 -13.61 2.61 -2.61
CA ALA A 481 -14.40 1.64 -3.38
C ALA A 481 -15.14 2.31 -4.55
N SER A 482 -15.82 3.44 -4.30
CA SER A 482 -16.53 4.21 -5.32
C SER A 482 -15.60 4.70 -6.43
N LYS A 483 -14.45 5.27 -6.07
CA LYS A 483 -13.43 5.70 -7.06
C LYS A 483 -12.86 4.51 -7.85
N ALA A 484 -12.67 3.35 -7.22
CA ALA A 484 -12.22 2.13 -7.89
C ALA A 484 -13.25 1.66 -8.92
N ILE A 485 -14.55 1.60 -8.60
CA ILE A 485 -15.59 1.30 -9.60
C ILE A 485 -15.60 2.34 -10.72
N GLY A 486 -15.50 3.63 -10.39
CA GLY A 486 -15.50 4.70 -11.40
C GLY A 486 -14.39 4.51 -12.44
N CYS A 487 -13.26 3.91 -12.04
CA CYS A 487 -12.22 3.49 -12.97
C CYS A 487 -12.63 2.27 -13.81
N LEU A 488 -13.25 1.25 -13.20
CA LEU A 488 -13.74 0.07 -13.90
C LEU A 488 -14.82 0.40 -14.94
N LEU A 489 -15.73 1.33 -14.65
CA LEU A 489 -16.82 1.71 -15.55
C LEU A 489 -16.33 2.35 -16.86
N GLN A 490 -15.08 2.82 -16.91
CA GLN A 490 -14.44 3.31 -18.13
C GLN A 490 -13.96 2.17 -19.05
N LEU A 491 -13.88 0.94 -18.54
CA LEU A 491 -13.46 -0.24 -19.28
C LEU A 491 -14.67 -0.96 -19.91
N PRO A 492 -14.48 -1.82 -20.94
CA PRO A 492 -15.58 -2.50 -21.62
C PRO A 492 -16.46 -3.35 -20.69
N ASN A 493 -17.76 -3.41 -20.99
CA ASN A 493 -18.68 -4.26 -20.26
C ASN A 493 -18.43 -5.75 -20.54
N CYS A 494 -18.19 -6.53 -19.49
CA CYS A 494 -18.01 -7.97 -19.53
C CYS A 494 -18.12 -8.56 -18.11
N ASP A 495 -18.24 -9.89 -18.04
CA ASP A 495 -18.36 -10.61 -16.76
C ASP A 495 -17.15 -10.38 -15.85
N ALA A 496 -15.94 -10.31 -16.40
CA ALA A 496 -14.74 -10.02 -15.62
C ALA A 496 -14.75 -8.61 -15.00
N ARG A 497 -15.28 -7.61 -15.72
CA ARG A 497 -15.47 -6.27 -15.15
C ARG A 497 -16.48 -6.30 -14.03
N GLN A 498 -17.60 -7.02 -14.22
CA GLN A 498 -18.61 -7.17 -13.18
C GLN A 498 -18.04 -7.91 -11.96
N ALA A 499 -17.23 -8.94 -12.15
CA ALA A 499 -16.57 -9.65 -11.06
C ALA A 499 -15.60 -8.77 -10.27
N LEU A 500 -14.88 -7.85 -10.93
CA LEU A 500 -14.06 -6.85 -10.24
C LEU A 500 -14.91 -5.88 -9.43
N ILE A 501 -16.03 -5.39 -9.99
CA ILE A 501 -16.99 -4.55 -9.27
C ILE A 501 -17.52 -5.30 -8.04
N ASP A 502 -18.07 -6.51 -8.22
CA ASP A 502 -18.60 -7.34 -7.14
C ASP A 502 -17.57 -7.57 -6.04
N LEU A 503 -16.31 -7.83 -6.42
CA LEU A 503 -15.21 -8.00 -5.49
C LEU A 503 -14.96 -6.72 -4.68
N THR A 504 -14.80 -5.56 -5.34
CA THR A 504 -14.67 -4.24 -4.70
C THR A 504 -15.84 -3.97 -3.74
N SER A 505 -17.08 -4.17 -4.18
CA SER A 505 -18.27 -4.04 -3.31
C SER A 505 -18.17 -4.90 -2.06
N SER A 506 -17.78 -6.16 -2.24
CA SER A 506 -17.79 -7.14 -1.15
C SER A 506 -16.77 -6.81 -0.07
N TYR A 507 -15.68 -6.11 -0.42
CA TYR A 507 -14.72 -5.61 0.54
C TYR A 507 -15.31 -4.44 1.33
N ALA A 508 -15.91 -3.46 0.65
CA ALA A 508 -16.56 -2.31 1.28
C ALA A 508 -17.80 -2.67 2.14
N ALA A 509 -18.62 -3.63 1.73
CA ALA A 509 -19.84 -4.02 2.45
C ALA A 509 -19.58 -4.83 3.74
N ARG A 510 -18.34 -5.29 3.98
CA ARG A 510 -17.99 -6.07 5.18
C ARG A 510 -17.54 -5.20 6.37
N THR A 511 -17.63 -3.88 6.22
CA THR A 511 -17.32 -2.90 7.27
C THR A 511 -18.56 -2.15 7.73
N SER A 512 -19.77 -2.60 7.39
CA SER A 512 -21.05 -1.95 7.71
C SER A 512 -21.81 -2.67 8.81
#